data_AF-A0A956L2P6-F1
#
_entry.id   AF-A0A956L2P6-F1
#
_cell.length_a   1.000
_cell.length_b   1.000
_cell.length_c   1.000
_cell.angle_alpha   90.00
_cell.angle_beta   90.00
_cell.angle_gamma   90.00
#
_symmetry.space_group_name_H-M   'P 1'
#
loop_
_entity.id
_entity.type
_entity.pdbx_description
1 polymer ?
#
loop_
_entity_poly.entity_id
_entity_poly.type
_entity_poly.pdbx_seq_one_letter_code
_entity_poly.pdbx_strand_id
1 'polypeptide(L)'
;MAIIGGGAAGLTTALELTRPELRGQYEVTVYQLGWRLGGKGASGRGVADRIEEHGLHLWLGFYDNAFAMMREVYEELGRDPRSCHIATWRDAFVPDPAVGLADLTPDGRWLPWIAHFPASPGEPGDAPPGGRFSVQTYVVRGVARVAHLFHQRFA
;
A
#
# COMPACT_ATOMS: atom_id res chain seq x y z
N MET A 1 8.47 21.19 14.33
CA MET A 1 9.13 20.27 13.39
C MET A 1 8.76 20.63 11.97
N ALA A 2 9.76 20.78 11.09
CA ALA A 2 9.54 21.04 9.67
C ALA A 2 9.73 19.76 8.86
N ILE A 3 8.74 19.40 8.05
CA ILE A 3 8.76 18.25 7.12
C ILE A 3 8.78 18.82 5.71
N ILE A 4 9.77 18.43 4.89
CA ILE A 4 9.90 18.91 3.51
C ILE A 4 9.42 17.80 2.57
N GLY A 5 8.26 18.03 1.95
CA GLY A 5 7.57 17.11 1.05
C GLY A 5 6.37 16.44 1.69
N GLY A 6 5.22 16.55 1.04
CA GLY A 6 3.93 15.95 1.40
C GLY A 6 3.64 14.65 0.65
N GLY A 7 4.66 13.86 0.35
CA GLY A 7 4.49 12.48 -0.15
C GLY A 7 4.21 11.50 1.00
N ALA A 8 4.02 10.22 0.67
CA ALA A 8 3.70 9.16 1.64
C ALA A 8 4.61 9.20 2.88
N ALA A 9 5.94 9.27 2.69
CA ALA A 9 6.88 9.33 3.82
C ALA A 9 6.66 10.56 4.73
N GLY A 10 6.54 11.75 4.14
CA GLY A 10 6.35 12.99 4.90
C GLY A 10 5.01 13.04 5.62
N LEU A 11 3.93 12.55 4.99
CA LEU A 11 2.61 12.48 5.60
C LEU A 11 2.53 11.41 6.69
N THR A 12 3.20 10.27 6.53
CA THR A 12 3.36 9.27 7.60
C THR A 12 4.08 9.88 8.80
N THR A 13 5.18 10.61 8.59
CA THR A 13 5.87 11.31 9.68
C THR A 13 4.98 12.35 10.35
N ALA A 14 4.23 13.14 9.57
CA ALA A 14 3.30 14.12 10.12
C ALA A 14 2.25 13.43 10.99
N LEU A 15 1.59 12.37 10.48
CA LEU A 15 0.57 11.60 11.18
C LEU A 15 1.09 11.06 12.52
N GLU A 16 2.27 10.42 12.51
CA GLU A 16 2.87 9.85 13.71
C GLU A 16 3.26 10.92 14.75
N LEU A 17 3.76 12.07 14.33
CA LEU A 17 4.11 13.18 15.24
C LEU A 17 2.88 13.92 15.78
N THR A 18 1.73 13.79 15.13
CA THR A 18 0.47 14.40 15.56
C THR A 18 -0.45 13.44 16.32
N ARG A 19 0.03 12.23 16.64
CA ARG A 19 -0.75 11.24 17.39
C ARG A 19 -1.27 11.82 18.73
N PRO A 20 -2.54 11.59 19.10
CA PRO A 20 -3.11 12.13 20.34
C PRO A 20 -2.32 11.79 21.61
N GLU A 21 -1.65 10.63 21.63
CA GLU A 21 -0.82 10.13 22.72
C GLU A 21 0.36 11.08 23.01
N LEU A 22 0.83 11.81 22.00
CA LEU A 22 1.90 12.79 22.11
C LEU A 22 1.42 14.13 22.67
N ARG A 23 0.11 14.33 22.85
CA ARG A 23 -0.49 15.51 23.52
C ARG A 23 0.01 16.85 22.97
N GLY A 24 0.19 16.94 21.66
CA GLY A 24 0.69 18.16 21.00
C GLY A 24 2.14 18.51 21.35
N GLN A 25 2.97 17.53 21.74
CA GLN A 25 4.40 17.73 22.03
C GLN A 25 5.15 18.37 20.85
N TYR A 26 4.68 18.14 19.62
CA TYR A 26 5.28 18.68 18.41
C TYR A 26 4.30 19.59 17.69
N GLU A 27 4.71 20.83 17.44
CA GLU A 27 4.11 21.65 16.39
C GLU A 27 4.66 21.16 15.04
N VAL A 28 3.81 20.67 14.13
CA VAL A 28 4.23 20.07 12.86
C VAL A 28 3.84 20.97 11.69
N THR A 29 4.81 21.28 10.83
CA THR A 29 4.59 22.03 9.59
C THR A 29 5.10 21.21 8.40
N VAL A 30 4.24 20.96 7.41
CA VAL A 30 4.59 20.27 6.17
C VAL A 30 4.75 21.30 5.04
N TYR A 31 5.95 21.36 4.47
CA TYR A 31 6.27 22.19 3.30
C TYR A 31 6.14 21.34 2.04
N GLN A 32 5.09 21.56 1.27
CA GLN A 32 4.85 20.90 -0.02
C GLN A 32 5.09 21.89 -1.17
N LEU A 33 5.76 21.43 -2.23
CA LEU A 33 5.83 22.19 -3.46
C LEU A 33 4.50 22.09 -4.22
N GLY A 34 3.85 23.22 -4.45
CA GLY A 34 2.54 23.27 -5.10
C GLY A 34 1.38 22.95 -4.15
N TRP A 35 0.18 22.85 -4.72
CA TRP A 35 -1.06 22.81 -3.96
C TRP A 35 -1.55 21.39 -3.59
N ARG A 36 -0.93 20.34 -4.14
CA ARG A 36 -1.40 18.95 -4.02
C ARG A 36 -0.41 18.09 -3.23
N LEU A 37 -0.93 17.35 -2.25
CA LEU A 37 -0.21 16.33 -1.49
C LEU A 37 -0.18 14.97 -2.24
N GLY A 38 0.60 14.02 -1.76
CA GLY A 38 0.67 12.64 -2.26
C GLY A 38 1.98 12.28 -2.95
N GLY A 39 2.78 13.29 -3.36
CA GLY A 39 4.07 13.05 -4.02
C GLY A 39 3.91 12.20 -5.29
N LYS A 40 4.70 11.12 -5.41
CA LYS A 40 4.61 10.19 -6.56
C LYS A 40 3.28 9.44 -6.65
N GLY A 41 2.59 9.25 -5.53
CA GLY A 41 1.29 8.59 -5.47
C GLY A 41 0.10 9.55 -5.61
N ALA A 42 0.33 10.82 -5.96
CA ALA A 42 -0.76 11.76 -6.16
C ALA A 42 -1.57 11.39 -7.41
N SER A 43 -2.89 11.28 -7.24
CA SER A 43 -3.85 11.06 -8.32
C SER A 43 -4.89 12.18 -8.37
N GLY A 44 -5.52 12.34 -9.53
CA GLY A 44 -6.66 13.22 -9.78
C GLY A 44 -7.88 12.42 -10.24
N ARG A 45 -8.97 13.14 -10.53
CA ARG A 45 -10.16 12.58 -11.16
C ARG A 45 -10.56 13.43 -12.37
N GLY A 46 -10.76 12.76 -13.49
CA GLY A 46 -11.23 13.34 -14.75
C GLY A 46 -12.75 13.19 -14.92
N VAL A 47 -13.21 13.24 -16.18
CA VAL A 47 -14.61 13.01 -16.54
C VAL A 47 -15.09 11.65 -16.02
N ALA A 48 -16.31 11.61 -15.46
CA ALA A 48 -16.91 10.41 -14.87
C ALA A 48 -16.07 9.77 -13.75
N ASP A 49 -15.38 10.58 -12.94
CA ASP A 49 -14.58 10.17 -11.79
C ASP A 49 -13.42 9.22 -12.08
N ARG A 50 -13.01 9.11 -13.35
CA ARG A 50 -11.86 8.30 -13.77
C ARG A 50 -10.60 8.77 -13.06
N ILE A 51 -9.90 7.83 -12.41
CA ILE A 51 -8.63 8.10 -11.75
C ILE A 51 -7.58 8.47 -12.80
N GLU A 52 -6.89 9.58 -12.56
CA GLU A 52 -5.77 10.05 -13.37
C GLU A 52 -4.51 10.03 -12.52
N GLU A 53 -3.59 9.13 -12.83
CA GLU A 53 -2.33 8.96 -12.10
C GLU A 53 -1.13 8.91 -13.05
N HIS A 54 0.04 9.26 -12.54
CA HIS A 54 1.28 9.24 -13.34
C HIS A 54 1.76 7.83 -13.68
N GLY A 55 1.36 6.84 -12.89
CA GLY A 55 1.72 5.45 -13.09
C GLY A 55 1.04 4.56 -12.05
N LEU A 56 1.01 3.27 -12.34
CA LEU A 56 0.37 2.27 -11.51
C LEU A 56 1.08 2.16 -10.15
N HIS A 57 0.32 2.27 -9.05
CA HIS A 57 0.81 2.02 -7.69
C HIS A 57 0.14 0.78 -7.11
N LEU A 58 0.91 -0.31 -6.96
CA LEU A 58 0.44 -1.56 -6.38
C LEU A 58 0.98 -1.74 -4.96
N TRP A 59 0.11 -2.13 -4.04
CA TRP A 59 0.52 -2.57 -2.71
C TRP A 59 0.54 -4.09 -2.68
N LEU A 60 1.74 -4.64 -2.54
CA LEU A 60 1.92 -6.08 -2.39
C LEU A 60 1.60 -6.50 -0.95
N GLY A 61 1.33 -7.80 -0.74
CA GLY A 61 0.90 -8.35 0.55
C GLY A 61 1.94 -8.33 1.69
N PHE A 62 3.01 -7.53 1.59
CA PHE A 62 4.00 -7.32 2.64
C PHE A 62 4.01 -5.88 3.21
N TYR A 63 3.17 -4.98 2.70
CA TYR A 63 3.06 -3.60 3.17
C TYR A 63 2.18 -3.47 4.44
N ASP A 64 2.34 -4.38 5.40
CA ASP A 64 1.48 -4.51 6.58
C ASP A 64 1.33 -3.16 7.32
N ASN A 65 2.42 -2.44 7.59
CA ASN A 65 2.39 -1.14 8.26
C ASN A 65 1.58 -0.08 7.48
N ALA A 66 1.67 -0.09 6.15
CA ALA A 66 0.96 0.87 5.32
C ALA A 66 -0.54 0.57 5.30
N PHE A 67 -0.92 -0.71 5.22
CA PHE A 67 -2.33 -1.12 5.32
C PHE A 67 -2.91 -0.80 6.70
N ALA A 68 -2.17 -1.07 7.79
CA ALA A 68 -2.60 -0.71 9.14
C ALA A 68 -2.88 0.80 9.26
N MET A 69 -1.92 1.63 8.81
CA MET A 69 -2.07 3.08 8.78
C MET A 69 -3.28 3.53 7.94
N MET A 70 -3.48 2.97 6.74
CA MET A 70 -4.62 3.37 5.91
C MET A 70 -5.95 2.98 6.55
N ARG A 71 -6.04 1.82 7.20
CA ARG A 71 -7.23 1.39 7.94
C ARG A 71 -7.59 2.42 9.02
N GLU A 72 -6.61 2.81 9.83
CA GLU A 72 -6.78 3.85 10.86
C GLU A 72 -7.21 5.19 10.25
N VAL A 73 -6.56 5.64 9.17
CA VAL A 73 -6.90 6.91 8.50
C VAL A 73 -8.33 6.90 7.97
N TYR A 74 -8.77 5.80 7.34
CA TYR A 74 -10.15 5.69 6.84
C TYR A 74 -11.17 5.63 7.98
N GLU A 75 -10.85 4.95 9.08
CA GLU A 75 -11.69 4.87 10.26
C GLU A 75 -11.86 6.26 10.92
N GLU A 76 -10.76 6.99 11.13
CA GLU A 76 -10.78 8.33 11.71
C GLU A 76 -11.54 9.33 10.83
N LEU A 77 -11.40 9.23 9.50
CA LEU A 77 -12.09 10.11 8.57
C LEU A 77 -13.62 9.91 8.56
N GLY A 78 -14.11 8.73 8.93
CA GLY A 78 -15.55 8.45 9.09
C GLY A 78 -16.42 8.87 7.90
N ARG A 79 -15.95 8.68 6.67
CA ARG A 79 -16.60 9.20 5.45
C ARG A 79 -17.98 8.58 5.22
N ASP A 80 -18.96 9.41 4.81
CA ASP A 80 -20.29 8.93 4.43
C ASP A 80 -20.23 8.21 3.06
N PRO A 81 -20.58 6.92 2.97
CA PRO A 81 -20.61 6.17 1.70
C PRO A 81 -21.53 6.77 0.64
N ARG A 82 -22.52 7.60 1.04
CA ARG A 82 -23.43 8.28 0.11
C ARG A 82 -22.78 9.47 -0.59
N SER A 83 -21.70 10.03 -0.03
CA SER A 83 -21.01 11.20 -0.59
C SER A 83 -19.60 10.90 -1.09
N CYS A 84 -19.01 9.75 -0.72
CA CYS A 84 -17.68 9.35 -1.16
C CYS A 84 -17.64 7.87 -1.55
N HIS A 85 -17.29 7.57 -2.81
CA HIS A 85 -17.20 6.19 -3.31
C HIS A 85 -16.06 5.37 -2.67
N ILE A 86 -15.04 6.05 -2.13
CA ILE A 86 -13.94 5.43 -1.37
C ILE A 86 -14.10 5.81 0.10
N ALA A 87 -15.22 5.40 0.70
CA ALA A 87 -15.55 5.74 2.08
C ALA A 87 -14.71 4.95 3.09
N THR A 88 -14.43 3.68 2.78
CA THR A 88 -13.62 2.78 3.59
C THR A 88 -12.37 2.35 2.84
N TRP A 89 -11.39 1.80 3.56
CA TRP A 89 -10.20 1.23 2.94
C TRP A 89 -10.52 0.05 2.01
N ARG A 90 -11.63 -0.68 2.24
CA ARG A 90 -12.07 -1.79 1.38
C ARG A 90 -12.61 -1.33 0.03
N ASP A 91 -13.10 -0.10 -0.04
CA ASP A 91 -13.50 0.51 -1.31
C ASP A 91 -12.27 0.98 -2.10
N ALA A 92 -11.17 1.28 -1.41
CA ALA A 92 -9.93 1.77 -2.01
C ALA A 92 -8.94 0.67 -2.41
N PHE A 93 -8.95 -0.48 -1.72
CA PHE A 93 -8.05 -1.60 -1.97
C PHE A 93 -8.84 -2.85 -2.34
N VAL A 94 -8.61 -3.36 -3.56
CA VAL A 94 -9.19 -4.60 -4.06
C VAL A 94 -8.10 -5.66 -4.13
N PRO A 95 -8.31 -6.86 -3.57
CA PRO A 95 -7.33 -7.93 -3.65
C PRO A 95 -7.21 -8.43 -5.09
N ASP A 96 -5.97 -8.49 -5.59
CA ASP A 96 -5.64 -9.12 -6.87
C ASP A 96 -4.58 -10.21 -6.64
N PRO A 97 -4.93 -11.51 -6.84
CA PRO A 97 -3.97 -12.59 -6.68
C PRO A 97 -3.01 -12.69 -7.86
N ALA A 98 -3.31 -12.09 -9.01
CA ALA A 98 -2.53 -12.21 -10.23
C ALA A 98 -1.39 -11.19 -10.25
N VAL A 99 -0.16 -11.68 -10.35
CA VAL A 99 1.04 -10.86 -10.53
C VAL A 99 1.64 -11.19 -11.89
N GLY A 100 1.64 -10.19 -12.77
CA GLY A 100 2.24 -10.26 -14.10
C GLY A 100 3.61 -9.56 -14.14
N LEU A 101 4.61 -10.25 -14.67
CA LEU A 101 5.91 -9.71 -15.07
C LEU A 101 6.16 -10.06 -16.54
N ALA A 102 7.11 -9.38 -17.17
CA ALA A 102 7.53 -9.71 -18.52
C ALA A 102 9.05 -9.69 -18.62
N ASP A 103 9.63 -10.77 -19.11
CA ASP A 103 11.05 -10.88 -19.40
C ASP A 103 11.31 -10.53 -20.87
N LEU A 104 12.34 -9.73 -21.13
CA LEU A 104 12.83 -9.49 -22.48
C LEU A 104 13.86 -10.57 -22.84
N THR A 105 13.58 -11.36 -23.87
CA THR A 105 14.51 -12.39 -24.34
C THR A 105 15.64 -11.80 -25.17
N PRO A 106 16.77 -12.53 -25.34
CA PRO A 106 17.86 -12.09 -26.20
C PRO A 106 17.47 -11.83 -27.66
N ASP A 107 16.41 -12.50 -28.17
CA ASP A 107 15.85 -12.29 -29.51
C ASP A 107 14.78 -11.19 -29.58
N GLY A 108 14.63 -10.40 -28.50
CA GLY A 108 13.78 -9.20 -28.47
C GLY A 108 12.28 -9.46 -28.27
N ARG A 109 11.89 -10.68 -27.90
CA ARG A 109 10.50 -11.02 -27.58
C ARG A 109 10.20 -10.79 -26.10
N TRP A 110 8.97 -10.36 -25.81
CA TRP A 110 8.47 -10.27 -24.44
C TRP A 110 7.83 -11.60 -24.04
N LEU A 111 8.35 -12.23 -22.98
CA LEU A 111 7.77 -13.43 -22.38
C LEU A 111 6.97 -13.04 -21.15
N PRO A 112 5.62 -13.10 -21.19
CA PRO A 112 4.81 -12.83 -20.02
C PRO A 112 4.97 -13.98 -19.00
N TRP A 113 5.12 -13.60 -17.74
CA TRP A 113 5.06 -14.49 -16.59
C TRP A 113 3.93 -14.04 -15.68
N ILE A 114 2.96 -14.91 -15.47
CA ILE A 114 1.83 -14.65 -14.58
C ILE A 114 1.87 -15.69 -13.46
N ALA A 115 1.90 -15.23 -12.22
CA ALA A 115 1.74 -16.05 -11.04
C ALA A 115 0.48 -15.66 -10.28
N HIS A 116 -0.16 -16.65 -9.64
CA HIS A 116 -1.32 -16.40 -8.78
C HIS A 116 -0.97 -16.72 -7.34
N PHE A 117 -0.90 -15.72 -6.47
CA PHE A 117 -0.58 -15.96 -5.06
C PHE A 117 -1.86 -16.19 -4.25
N PRO A 118 -1.91 -17.21 -3.37
CA PRO A 118 -3.05 -17.40 -2.49
C PRO A 118 -3.07 -16.30 -1.43
N ALA A 119 -4.25 -15.96 -0.94
CA ALA A 119 -4.40 -15.03 0.18
C ALA A 119 -3.58 -15.50 1.39
N SER A 120 -2.95 -14.57 2.09
CA SER A 120 -2.42 -14.83 3.44
C SER A 120 -3.59 -14.93 4.43
N PRO A 121 -3.45 -15.68 5.54
CA PRO A 121 -4.41 -15.59 6.64
C PRO A 121 -4.47 -14.16 7.21
N GLY A 122 -5.67 -13.73 7.61
CA GLY A 122 -5.93 -12.40 8.17
C GLY A 122 -6.17 -11.33 7.12
N GLU A 123 -6.27 -10.09 7.57
CA GLU A 123 -6.40 -8.90 6.73
C GLU A 123 -5.05 -8.20 6.55
N PRO A 124 -4.83 -7.51 5.42
CA PRO A 124 -3.67 -6.63 5.27
C PRO A 124 -3.58 -5.62 6.42
N GLY A 125 -2.39 -5.52 7.01
CA GLY A 125 -2.14 -4.65 8.16
C GLY A 125 -2.51 -5.22 9.52
N ASP A 126 -2.97 -6.47 9.60
CA ASP A 126 -3.00 -7.18 10.87
C ASP A 126 -1.57 -7.35 11.42
N ALA A 127 -1.43 -7.22 12.75
CA ALA A 127 -0.15 -7.43 13.39
C ALA A 127 0.35 -8.87 13.16
N PRO A 128 1.66 -9.08 12.93
CA PRO A 128 2.20 -10.41 12.77
C PRO A 128 1.95 -11.25 14.05
N PRO A 129 1.78 -12.58 13.94
CA PRO A 129 1.66 -13.45 15.11
C PRO A 129 2.83 -13.22 16.08
N GLY A 130 2.53 -12.90 17.35
CA GLY A 130 3.53 -12.53 18.36
C GLY A 130 3.90 -11.04 18.39
N GLY A 131 3.21 -10.19 17.63
CA GLY A 131 3.30 -8.72 17.70
C GLY A 131 4.57 -8.10 17.12
N ARG A 132 5.54 -8.91 16.66
CA ARG A 132 6.76 -8.43 16.01
C ARG A 132 7.10 -9.23 14.78
N PHE A 133 7.47 -8.52 13.74
CA PHE A 133 8.04 -9.12 12.55
C PHE A 133 9.43 -9.70 12.91
N SER A 134 9.67 -10.96 12.54
CA SER A 134 10.96 -11.62 12.77
C SER A 134 11.58 -12.08 11.45
N VAL A 135 12.91 -12.19 11.42
CA VAL A 135 13.62 -12.78 10.28
C VAL A 135 13.11 -14.19 9.99
N GLN A 136 12.80 -14.98 11.02
CA GLN A 136 12.22 -16.30 10.87
C GLN A 136 10.86 -16.24 10.15
N THR A 137 9.97 -15.34 10.57
CA THR A 137 8.66 -15.14 9.92
C THR A 137 8.83 -14.74 8.45
N TYR A 138 9.78 -13.85 8.15
CA TYR A 138 10.09 -13.44 6.77
C TYR A 138 10.56 -14.62 5.92
N VAL A 139 11.53 -15.39 6.42
CA VAL A 139 12.09 -16.54 5.69
C VAL A 139 11.02 -17.60 5.46
N VAL A 140 10.23 -17.95 6.48
CA VAL A 140 9.14 -18.94 6.34
C VAL A 140 8.10 -18.48 5.32
N ARG A 141 7.65 -17.22 5.39
CA ARG A 141 6.73 -16.65 4.39
C ARG A 141 7.36 -16.69 2.99
N GLY A 142 8.61 -16.28 2.85
CA GLY A 142 9.32 -16.28 1.57
C GLY A 142 9.42 -17.67 0.94
N VAL A 143 9.87 -18.67 1.71
CA VAL A 143 10.00 -20.06 1.24
C VAL A 143 8.65 -20.62 0.83
N ALA A 144 7.58 -20.38 1.61
CA ALA A 144 6.23 -20.83 1.25
C ALA A 144 5.74 -20.23 -0.08
N ARG A 145 6.04 -18.95 -0.34
CA ARG A 145 5.69 -18.30 -1.61
C ARG A 145 6.51 -18.83 -2.78
N VAL A 146 7.80 -19.08 -2.58
CA VAL A 146 8.66 -19.70 -3.60
C VAL A 146 8.16 -21.11 -3.95
N ALA A 147 7.89 -21.95 -2.95
CA ALA A 147 7.34 -23.29 -3.17
C ALA A 147 6.03 -23.26 -3.98
N HIS A 148 5.15 -22.31 -3.67
CA HIS A 148 3.91 -22.10 -4.43
C HIS A 148 4.16 -21.75 -5.90
N LEU A 149 5.14 -20.87 -6.18
CA LEU A 149 5.52 -20.52 -7.56
C LEU A 149 6.03 -21.73 -8.35
N PHE A 150 6.81 -22.61 -7.72
CA PHE A 150 7.26 -23.85 -8.36
C PHE A 150 6.08 -24.77 -8.68
N HIS A 151 5.15 -24.95 -7.75
CA HIS A 151 3.95 -25.76 -8.01
C HIS A 151 3.12 -25.24 -9.18
N GLN A 152 2.97 -23.93 -9.35
CA GLN A 152 2.19 -23.36 -10.46
C GLN A 152 2.85 -23.49 -11.84
N ARG A 153 4.18 -23.59 -11.88
CA ARG A 153 4.93 -23.59 -13.14
C ARG A 153 5.24 -24.99 -13.67
N PHE A 154 5.20 -26.00 -12.80
CA PHE A 154 5.62 -27.37 -13.12
C PHE A 154 4.55 -28.45 -12.85
N ALA A 155 3.33 -28.06 -12.45
CA ALA A 155 2.15 -28.92 -12.42
C ALA A 155 1.29 -28.70 -13.66
#